data_AF-S4RNR0-F1
#
_entry.id   AF-S4RNR0-F1
#
_cell.length_a   1.000
_cell.length_b   1.000
_cell.length_c   1.000
_cell.angle_alpha   90.00
_cell.angle_beta   90.00
_cell.angle_gamma   90.00
#
_symmetry.space_group_name_H-M   'P 1'
#
loop_
_entity.id
_entity.type
_entity.pdbx_description
1 polymer ?
#
loop_
_entity_poly.entity_id
_entity_poly.type
_entity_poly.pdbx_seq_one_letter_code
_entity_poly.pdbx_strand_id
1 'polypeptide(L)'
;RLFVSHENQNSDLSWTSIPWCAVLTVSSRVFGGCVSLCCAWRFPQVPELRRQMMEEGIGIFSTLLNNQKFLITFIHTLEQQKDFTVKDRCYLASWLTAALQGNLEYYTAVLKELLVDLIRSSTNKHPKLMLRRTESVVEKMLTNWMSICMYGFLRDRVGEPFFLLLTAIRQQISKGPVDAVTGRAKYTLSEDWLLRENIEATAL
;
A
#
# COMPACT_ATOMS: atom_id res chain seq x y z
N ARG A 1 -21.41 30.31 -9.33
CA ARG A 1 -22.14 29.78 -8.15
C ARG A 1 -22.45 28.33 -8.46
N LEU A 2 -21.66 27.39 -7.94
CA LEU A 2 -22.03 25.97 -7.97
C LEU A 2 -23.19 25.80 -7.00
N PHE A 3 -24.39 25.63 -7.54
CA PHE A 3 -25.59 25.31 -6.77
C PHE A 3 -25.41 23.91 -6.19
N VAL A 4 -25.29 23.85 -4.86
CA VAL A 4 -25.65 22.66 -4.09
C VAL A 4 -27.17 22.58 -4.18
N SER A 5 -27.68 21.69 -5.03
CA SER A 5 -29.11 21.39 -5.07
C SER A 5 -29.32 19.91 -4.83
N HIS A 6 -30.17 19.67 -3.84
CA HIS A 6 -30.70 18.40 -3.34
C HIS A 6 -29.78 17.53 -2.48
N GLU A 7 -29.63 18.03 -1.25
CA GLU A 7 -29.82 17.27 -0.03
C GLU A 7 -31.08 16.37 -0.13
N ASN A 8 -30.87 15.07 -0.39
CA ASN A 8 -31.69 13.93 0.07
C ASN A 8 -31.14 12.62 -0.50
N GLN A 9 -30.03 12.14 0.08
CA GLN A 9 -29.64 10.72 0.12
C GLN A 9 -28.38 10.45 0.98
N ASN A 10 -27.93 11.41 1.80
CA ASN A 10 -26.72 11.28 2.63
C ASN A 10 -26.99 11.04 4.13
N SER A 11 -28.25 11.02 4.58
CA SER A 11 -28.58 10.91 6.00
C SER A 11 -28.50 9.47 6.57
N ASP A 12 -28.42 8.45 5.71
CA ASP A 12 -28.45 7.04 6.14
C ASP A 12 -27.20 6.22 5.77
N LEU A 13 -26.07 6.89 5.44
CA LEU A 13 -24.78 6.20 5.44
C LEU A 13 -24.26 6.14 6.88
N SER A 14 -24.84 5.22 7.66
CA SER A 14 -24.37 4.94 9.01
C SER A 14 -22.87 4.62 8.96
N TRP A 15 -22.10 5.41 9.72
CA TRP A 15 -20.65 5.36 9.86
C TRP A 15 -20.06 3.97 10.15
N THR A 16 -20.90 3.05 10.60
CA THR A 16 -20.61 1.63 10.82
C THR A 16 -20.35 0.82 9.55
N SER A 17 -20.67 1.36 8.36
CA SER A 17 -20.62 0.62 7.10
C SER A 17 -19.49 1.02 6.15
N ILE A 18 -18.62 1.97 6.53
CA ILE A 18 -17.39 2.21 5.77
C ILE A 18 -16.50 0.97 5.97
N PRO A 19 -16.13 0.22 4.91
CA PRO A 19 -15.27 -0.94 5.03
C PRO A 19 -13.83 -0.45 5.26
N TRP A 20 -13.56 -0.01 6.49
CA TRP A 20 -12.22 0.24 6.97
C TRP A 20 -11.48 -1.09 6.93
N CYS A 21 -10.73 -1.28 5.85
CA CYS A 21 -9.72 -2.30 5.76
C CYS A 21 -8.86 -2.17 7.03
N ALA A 22 -8.79 -3.21 7.85
CA ALA A 22 -7.88 -3.25 9.00
C ALA A 22 -6.47 -2.81 8.56
N VAL A 23 -5.65 -2.31 9.48
CA VAL A 23 -4.26 -1.88 9.18
C VAL A 23 -3.53 -2.88 8.27
N LEU A 24 -3.74 -4.18 8.46
CA LEU A 24 -3.18 -5.26 7.63
C LEU A 24 -3.76 -5.33 6.21
N THR A 25 -5.02 -4.96 6.00
CA THR A 25 -5.70 -4.94 4.70
C THR A 25 -5.42 -3.64 3.92
N VAL A 26 -5.28 -2.49 4.60
CA VAL A 26 -4.69 -1.28 4.00
C VAL A 26 -3.23 -1.56 3.63
N SER A 27 -2.50 -2.27 4.49
CA SER A 27 -1.19 -2.80 4.15
C SER A 27 -1.23 -3.71 2.92
N SER A 28 -2.15 -4.66 2.79
CA SER A 28 -2.24 -5.50 1.59
C SER A 28 -2.36 -4.72 0.27
N ARG A 29 -3.05 -3.58 0.25
CA ARG A 29 -3.17 -2.76 -0.99
C ARG A 29 -1.98 -1.82 -1.19
N VAL A 30 -1.47 -1.19 -0.13
CA VAL A 30 -0.30 -0.27 -0.22
C VAL A 30 1.02 -1.03 -0.40
N PHE A 31 1.08 -2.27 0.10
CA PHE A 31 2.23 -3.15 0.00
C PHE A 31 2.18 -3.97 -1.30
N GLY A 32 1.38 -3.57 -2.31
CA GLY A 32 1.39 -4.16 -3.65
C GLY A 32 0.78 -5.57 -3.74
N GLY A 33 -0.21 -5.88 -2.90
CA GLY A 33 -0.80 -7.23 -2.83
C GLY A 33 0.05 -8.25 -2.05
N CYS A 34 1.26 -7.89 -1.60
CA CYS A 34 2.21 -8.81 -0.97
C CYS A 34 1.71 -9.35 0.38
N VAL A 35 0.97 -8.56 1.16
CA VAL A 35 0.40 -9.02 2.44
C VAL A 35 -0.83 -9.92 2.21
N SER A 36 -1.54 -9.77 1.09
CA SER A 36 -2.59 -10.72 0.68
C SER A 36 -2.02 -12.11 0.47
N LEU A 37 -0.78 -12.22 -0.03
CA LEU A 37 -0.06 -13.49 -0.10
C LEU A 37 0.20 -14.01 1.32
N CYS A 38 0.72 -13.22 2.27
CA CYS A 38 0.98 -13.66 3.65
C CYS A 38 -0.24 -14.27 4.36
N CYS A 39 -1.43 -13.70 4.21
CA CYS A 39 -2.66 -14.27 4.79
C CYS A 39 -3.23 -15.46 3.98
N ALA A 40 -2.92 -15.54 2.67
CA ALA A 40 -3.35 -16.62 1.78
C ALA A 40 -2.35 -17.79 1.71
N TRP A 41 -1.13 -17.65 2.25
CA TRP A 41 -0.21 -18.75 2.47
C TRP A 41 -0.76 -19.64 3.60
N ARG A 42 -1.75 -20.45 3.26
CA ARG A 42 -1.94 -21.76 3.88
C ARG A 42 -0.60 -22.46 3.68
N PHE A 43 0.19 -22.59 4.74
CA PHE A 43 1.44 -23.35 4.70
C PHE A 43 1.15 -24.66 3.92
N PRO A 44 1.93 -25.00 2.87
CA PRO A 44 1.82 -26.32 2.27
C PRO A 44 1.91 -27.35 3.40
N GLN A 45 1.14 -28.44 3.35
CA GLN A 45 1.11 -29.43 4.43
C GLN A 45 2.52 -30.02 4.64
N VAL A 46 3.31 -29.38 5.50
CA VAL A 46 4.64 -29.83 5.88
C VAL A 46 4.43 -31.01 6.82
N PRO A 47 5.04 -32.18 6.56
CA PRO A 47 4.96 -33.33 7.48
C PRO A 47 5.31 -32.91 8.91
N GLU A 48 4.57 -33.39 9.92
CA GLU A 48 4.70 -32.97 11.34
C GLU A 48 6.16 -32.87 11.83
N LEU A 49 7.00 -33.84 11.49
CA LEU A 49 8.41 -33.87 11.91
C LEU A 49 9.25 -32.71 11.35
N ARG A 50 9.00 -32.32 10.09
CA ARG A 50 9.67 -31.15 9.47
C ARG A 50 9.12 -29.83 9.98
N ARG A 51 7.89 -29.82 10.50
CA ARG A 51 7.25 -28.61 11.02
C ARG A 51 7.97 -28.11 12.27
N GLN A 52 8.29 -28.98 13.22
CA GLN A 52 9.03 -28.60 14.44
C GLN A 52 10.40 -28.01 14.12
N MET A 53 11.20 -28.70 13.28
CA MET A 53 12.52 -28.19 12.87
C MET A 53 12.42 -26.85 12.13
N MET A 54 11.38 -26.66 11.32
CA MET A 54 11.16 -25.42 10.60
C MET A 54 10.74 -24.28 11.53
N GLU A 55 9.86 -24.53 12.50
CA GLU A 55 9.45 -23.56 13.51
C GLU A 55 10.64 -23.13 14.39
N GLU A 56 11.51 -24.07 14.78
CA GLU A 56 12.77 -23.77 15.47
C GLU A 56 13.71 -22.91 14.62
N GLY A 57 13.91 -23.27 13.34
CA GLY A 57 14.72 -22.51 12.41
C GLY A 57 14.20 -21.09 12.18
N ILE A 58 12.87 -20.92 12.07
CA ILE A 58 12.22 -19.61 11.97
C ILE A 58 12.42 -18.80 13.26
N GLY A 59 12.36 -19.44 14.43
CA GLY A 59 12.64 -18.79 15.72
C GLY A 59 14.08 -18.25 15.80
N ILE A 60 15.07 -19.05 15.37
CA ILE A 60 16.47 -18.63 15.29
C ILE A 60 16.63 -17.49 14.29
N PHE A 61 16.00 -17.58 13.11
CA PHE A 61 16.05 -16.53 12.11
C PHE A 61 15.43 -15.22 12.61
N SER A 62 14.30 -15.28 13.31
CA SER A 62 13.71 -14.12 13.97
C SER A 62 14.67 -13.47 14.97
N THR A 63 15.42 -14.28 15.72
CA THR A 63 16.47 -13.78 16.62
C THR A 63 17.59 -13.05 15.85
N LEU A 64 18.01 -13.58 14.69
CA LEU A 64 18.97 -12.91 13.80
C LEU A 64 18.41 -11.58 13.25
N LEU A 65 17.14 -11.52 12.87
CA LEU A 65 16.50 -10.28 12.39
C LEU A 65 16.45 -9.18 13.46
N ASN A 66 16.44 -9.55 14.75
CA ASN A 66 16.55 -8.61 15.87
C ASN A 66 17.99 -8.10 16.11
N ASN A 67 18.99 -8.61 15.40
CA ASN A 67 20.33 -8.04 15.40
C ASN A 67 20.46 -6.98 14.29
N GLN A 68 20.57 -5.71 14.70
CA GLN A 68 20.60 -4.57 13.80
C GLN A 68 21.70 -4.66 12.73
N LYS A 69 22.92 -5.06 13.12
CA LYS A 69 24.04 -5.17 12.18
C LYS A 69 23.80 -6.27 11.15
N PHE A 70 23.27 -7.41 11.60
CA PHE A 70 22.91 -8.50 10.70
C PHE A 70 21.86 -8.06 9.70
N LEU A 71 20.77 -7.45 10.17
CA LEU A 71 19.65 -7.06 9.30
C LEU A 71 20.06 -6.04 8.24
N ILE A 72 20.82 -5.01 8.63
CA ILE A 72 21.35 -4.01 7.69
C ILE A 72 22.26 -4.67 6.65
N THR A 73 23.18 -5.53 7.09
CA THR A 73 24.08 -6.25 6.18
C THR A 73 23.32 -7.18 5.24
N PHE A 74 22.30 -7.87 5.75
CA PHE A 74 21.45 -8.79 5.00
C PHE A 74 20.72 -8.05 3.87
N ILE A 75 20.11 -6.90 4.17
CA ILE A 75 19.41 -6.07 3.17
C ILE A 75 20.39 -5.59 2.09
N HIS A 76 21.53 -5.00 2.49
CA HIS A 76 22.54 -4.52 1.54
C HIS A 76 23.08 -5.65 0.65
N THR A 77 23.29 -6.84 1.22
CA THR A 77 23.79 -8.01 0.47
C THR A 77 22.80 -8.48 -0.58
N LEU A 78 21.50 -8.49 -0.26
CA LEU A 78 20.45 -8.85 -1.20
C LEU A 78 20.29 -7.79 -2.30
N GLU A 79 20.34 -6.52 -1.95
CA GLU A 79 20.21 -5.41 -2.92
C GLU A 79 21.35 -5.37 -3.95
N GLN A 80 22.53 -5.86 -3.60
CA GLN A 80 23.68 -5.92 -4.50
C GLN A 80 23.59 -7.06 -5.54
N GLN A 81 22.67 -8.02 -5.37
CA GLN A 81 22.52 -9.11 -6.33
C GLN A 81 21.87 -8.62 -7.63
N LYS A 82 22.44 -9.01 -8.79
CA LYS A 82 21.95 -8.59 -10.11
C LYS A 82 20.55 -9.12 -10.42
N ASP A 83 20.21 -10.29 -9.90
CA ASP A 83 18.92 -10.94 -10.11
C ASP A 83 17.84 -10.45 -9.13
N PHE A 84 18.18 -9.56 -8.20
CA PHE A 84 17.23 -9.04 -7.21
C PHE A 84 16.42 -7.89 -7.80
N THR A 85 15.22 -8.22 -8.28
CA THR A 85 14.37 -7.29 -9.03
C THR A 85 13.71 -6.25 -8.12
N VAL A 86 13.17 -5.17 -8.72
CA VAL A 86 12.36 -4.16 -7.98
C VAL A 86 11.17 -4.80 -7.25
N LYS A 87 10.61 -5.86 -7.83
CA LYS A 87 9.51 -6.62 -7.24
C LYS A 87 9.96 -7.35 -5.98
N ASP A 88 11.12 -8.00 -6.03
CA ASP A 88 11.70 -8.73 -4.88
C ASP A 88 12.08 -7.79 -3.74
N ARG A 89 12.60 -6.60 -4.07
CA ARG A 89 12.84 -5.51 -3.10
C ARG A 89 11.55 -5.13 -2.37
N CYS A 90 10.46 -5.01 -3.12
CA CYS A 90 9.16 -4.68 -2.54
C CYS A 90 8.61 -5.80 -1.64
N TYR A 91 8.77 -7.06 -2.06
CA TYR A 91 8.39 -8.22 -1.25
C TYR A 91 9.18 -8.28 0.06
N LEU A 92 10.51 -8.19 -0.02
CA LEU A 92 11.39 -8.21 1.14
C LEU A 92 11.04 -7.11 2.13
N ALA A 93 10.91 -5.86 1.67
CA ALA A 93 10.52 -4.74 2.52
C ALA A 93 9.19 -5.01 3.24
N SER A 94 8.21 -5.58 2.54
CA SER A 94 6.90 -5.89 3.08
C SER A 94 6.94 -7.02 4.12
N TRP A 95 7.71 -8.08 3.86
CA TRP A 95 7.90 -9.18 4.81
C TRP A 95 8.66 -8.73 6.06
N LEU A 96 9.71 -7.93 5.90
CA LEU A 96 10.44 -7.34 7.03
C LEU A 96 9.54 -6.44 7.85
N THR A 97 8.69 -5.62 7.21
CA THR A 97 7.71 -4.81 7.93
C THR A 97 6.76 -5.69 8.74
N ALA A 98 6.21 -6.75 8.15
CA ALA A 98 5.30 -7.65 8.85
C ALA A 98 5.99 -8.43 9.99
N ALA A 99 7.24 -8.85 9.80
CA ALA A 99 8.02 -9.57 10.81
C ALA A 99 8.40 -8.66 12.00
N LEU A 100 8.68 -7.39 11.74
CA LEU A 100 9.17 -6.43 12.75
C LEU A 100 8.07 -5.51 13.29
N GLN A 101 6.82 -5.62 12.83
CA GLN A 101 5.72 -4.75 13.27
C GLN A 101 5.47 -4.80 14.78
N GLY A 102 5.83 -5.90 15.45
CA GLY A 102 5.71 -6.04 16.90
C GLY A 102 6.66 -5.14 17.70
N ASN A 103 7.70 -4.60 17.06
CA ASN A 103 8.64 -3.66 17.65
C ASN A 103 8.96 -2.52 16.67
N LEU A 104 8.04 -1.56 16.57
CA LEU A 104 8.17 -0.42 15.66
C LEU A 104 9.34 0.51 16.03
N GLU A 105 9.77 0.54 17.30
CA GLU A 105 10.95 1.31 17.71
C GLU A 105 12.21 0.75 17.05
N TYR A 106 12.42 -0.56 17.15
CA TYR A 106 13.53 -1.24 16.47
C TYR A 106 13.45 -1.08 14.94
N TYR A 107 12.26 -1.28 14.36
CA TYR A 107 12.05 -1.09 12.92
C TYR A 107 12.44 0.33 12.47
N THR A 108 12.06 1.35 13.24
CA THR A 108 12.38 2.76 12.95
C THR A 108 13.89 3.02 13.05
N ALA A 109 14.56 2.43 14.04
CA ALA A 109 16.01 2.54 14.18
C ALA A 109 16.75 1.94 12.96
N VAL A 110 16.36 0.74 12.52
CA VAL A 110 16.92 0.09 11.32
C VAL A 110 16.64 0.93 10.07
N LEU A 111 15.39 1.39 9.89
CA LEU A 111 15.00 2.23 8.75
C LEU A 111 15.84 3.51 8.68
N LYS A 112 16.09 4.16 9.82
CA LYS A 112 16.91 5.37 9.89
C LYS A 112 18.33 5.11 9.43
N GLU A 113 18.99 4.06 9.91
CA GLU A 113 20.36 3.73 9.49
C GLU A 113 20.43 3.44 7.98
N LEU A 114 19.49 2.65 7.45
CA LEU A 114 19.43 2.36 6.01
C LEU A 114 19.19 3.62 5.17
N LEU A 115 18.37 4.57 5.66
CA LEU A 115 18.14 5.84 4.97
C LEU A 115 19.40 6.71 4.95
N VAL A 116 20.16 6.72 6.05
CA VAL A 116 21.45 7.41 6.09
C VAL A 116 22.42 6.80 5.08
N ASP A 117 22.47 5.48 4.95
CA ASP A 117 23.29 4.80 3.95
C ASP A 117 22.83 5.10 2.51
N LEU A 118 21.52 5.18 2.27
CA LEU A 118 20.96 5.62 0.99
C LEU A 118 21.38 7.06 0.65
N ILE A 119 21.33 7.97 1.62
CA ILE A 119 21.79 9.35 1.44
C ILE A 119 23.28 9.36 1.09
N ARG A 120 24.12 8.66 1.86
CA ARG A 120 25.56 8.58 1.58
C ARG A 120 25.84 8.03 0.17
N SER A 121 25.17 6.97 -0.24
CA SER A 121 25.38 6.37 -1.58
C SER A 121 24.83 7.23 -2.72
N SER A 122 23.83 8.07 -2.47
CA SER A 122 23.22 8.96 -3.48
C SER A 122 23.91 10.32 -3.62
N THR A 123 24.69 10.77 -2.62
CA THR A 123 25.45 12.03 -2.69
C THR A 123 26.43 12.09 -3.87
N ASN A 124 26.98 10.95 -4.28
CA ASN A 124 27.88 10.82 -5.44
C ASN A 124 27.15 10.85 -6.80
N LYS A 125 25.81 10.91 -6.81
CA LYS A 125 24.98 10.92 -8.03
C LYS A 125 24.24 12.26 -8.16
N HIS A 126 22.91 12.23 -8.04
CA HIS A 126 22.03 13.40 -8.13
C HIS A 126 21.12 13.44 -6.89
N PRO A 127 21.46 14.22 -5.85
CA PRO A 127 20.72 14.23 -4.60
C PRO A 127 19.25 14.67 -4.75
N LYS A 128 18.93 15.49 -5.77
CA LYS A 128 17.56 15.92 -6.10
C LYS A 128 16.66 14.81 -6.64
N LEU A 129 17.22 13.65 -7.01
CA LEU A 129 16.46 12.51 -7.53
C LEU A 129 16.24 11.41 -6.48
N MET A 130 16.80 11.57 -5.27
CA MET A 130 16.60 10.61 -4.17
C MET A 130 15.12 10.52 -3.80
N LEU A 131 14.62 9.30 -3.50
CA LEU A 131 13.22 9.04 -3.14
C LEU A 131 12.19 9.37 -4.24
N ARG A 132 12.62 9.66 -5.47
CA ARG A 132 11.71 9.97 -6.60
C ARG A 132 10.98 8.72 -7.10
N ARG A 133 11.61 7.56 -7.01
CA ARG A 133 11.07 6.25 -7.43
C ARG A 133 11.42 5.22 -6.35
N THR A 134 10.55 4.23 -6.14
CA THR A 134 10.82 3.13 -5.21
C THR A 134 11.77 2.14 -5.88
N GLU A 135 13.07 2.36 -5.75
CA GLU A 135 14.10 1.54 -6.41
C GLU A 135 14.87 0.66 -5.41
N SER A 136 14.77 0.97 -4.11
CA SER A 136 15.39 0.25 -2.99
C SER A 136 14.38 -0.32 -1.99
N VAL A 137 14.82 -1.33 -1.24
CA VAL A 137 14.13 -1.94 -0.09
C VAL A 137 13.84 -0.87 0.95
N VAL A 138 14.80 0.01 1.24
CA VAL A 138 14.64 1.08 2.25
C VAL A 138 13.56 2.10 1.84
N GLU A 139 13.46 2.48 0.58
CA GLU A 139 12.39 3.36 0.07
C GLU A 139 11.01 2.72 0.23
N LYS A 140 10.91 1.41 -0.02
CA LYS A 140 9.66 0.68 0.21
C LYS A 140 9.36 0.55 1.71
N MET A 141 10.34 0.25 2.54
CA MET A 141 10.21 0.20 4.00
C MET A 141 9.74 1.54 4.57
N LEU A 142 10.23 2.67 4.03
CA LEU A 142 9.78 4.01 4.40
C LEU A 142 8.30 4.22 4.04
N THR A 143 7.87 3.80 2.85
CA THR A 143 6.46 3.88 2.42
C THR A 143 5.56 3.05 3.34
N ASN A 144 6.01 1.85 3.71
CA ASN A 144 5.30 0.97 4.63
C ASN A 144 5.20 1.59 6.04
N TRP A 145 6.29 2.16 6.54
CA TRP A 145 6.35 2.86 7.83
C TRP A 145 5.38 4.04 7.88
N MET A 146 5.43 4.91 6.86
CA MET A 146 4.51 6.04 6.72
C MET A 146 3.06 5.57 6.74
N SER A 147 2.75 4.45 6.09
CA SER A 147 1.41 3.87 6.07
C SER A 147 0.94 3.43 7.46
N ILE A 148 1.83 2.80 8.25
CA ILE A 148 1.53 2.39 9.63
C ILE A 148 1.28 3.62 10.51
N CYS A 149 2.18 4.61 10.48
CA CYS A 149 2.09 5.79 11.33
C CYS A 149 0.91 6.70 10.96
N MET A 150 0.59 6.81 9.66
CA MET A 150 -0.50 7.68 9.19
C MET A 150 -1.88 7.01 9.25
N TYR A 151 -1.99 5.70 9.50
CA TYR A 151 -3.27 5.00 9.47
C TYR A 151 -4.32 5.66 10.38
N GLY A 152 -3.94 6.01 11.62
CA GLY A 152 -4.86 6.69 12.54
C GLY A 152 -5.36 8.02 12.00
N PHE A 153 -4.46 8.85 11.46
CA PHE A 153 -4.81 10.13 10.84
C PHE A 153 -5.72 9.94 9.60
N LEU A 154 -5.40 8.95 8.75
CA LEU A 154 -6.21 8.64 7.58
C LEU A 154 -7.60 8.18 7.98
N ARG A 155 -7.71 7.32 8.99
CA ARG A 155 -8.99 6.82 9.50
C ARG A 155 -9.82 7.94 10.13
N ASP A 156 -9.19 8.76 10.96
CA ASP A 156 -9.92 9.67 11.84
C ASP A 156 -10.15 11.07 11.23
N ARG A 157 -9.41 11.44 10.16
CA ARG A 157 -9.47 12.80 9.57
C ARG A 157 -9.67 12.85 8.06
N VAL A 158 -9.02 11.97 7.31
CA VAL A 158 -8.99 12.06 5.84
C VAL A 158 -10.01 11.14 5.17
N GLY A 159 -10.33 10.01 5.79
CA GLY A 159 -11.06 8.96 5.10
C GLY A 159 -12.52 9.28 4.81
N GLU A 160 -13.22 10.04 5.67
CA GLU A 160 -14.58 10.51 5.35
C GLU A 160 -14.56 11.51 4.17
N PRO A 161 -13.80 12.63 4.19
CA PRO A 161 -13.72 13.52 3.03
C PRO A 161 -13.33 12.80 1.74
N PHE A 162 -12.40 11.84 1.83
CA PHE A 162 -11.96 11.06 0.68
C PHE A 162 -13.05 10.13 0.14
N PHE A 163 -13.80 9.47 1.04
CA PHE A 163 -14.92 8.62 0.67
C PHE A 163 -16.08 9.42 0.04
N LEU A 164 -16.39 10.59 0.62
CA LEU A 164 -17.40 11.50 0.06
C LEU A 164 -17.01 11.98 -1.33
N LEU A 165 -15.73 12.34 -1.55
CA LEU A 165 -15.24 12.70 -2.87
C LEU A 165 -15.41 11.55 -3.89
N LEU A 166 -14.99 10.34 -3.52
CA LEU A 166 -15.12 9.17 -4.39
C LEU A 166 -16.59 8.90 -4.74
N THR A 167 -17.48 8.99 -3.75
CA THR A 167 -18.91 8.77 -3.93
C THR A 167 -19.53 9.87 -4.79
N ALA A 168 -19.16 11.13 -4.58
CA ALA A 168 -19.61 12.25 -5.40
C ALA A 168 -19.18 12.11 -6.86
N ILE A 169 -17.94 11.68 -7.11
CA ILE A 169 -17.46 11.39 -8.48
C ILE A 169 -18.26 10.25 -9.11
N ARG A 170 -18.47 9.15 -8.39
CA ARG A 170 -19.26 8.01 -8.88
C ARG A 170 -20.70 8.39 -9.18
N GLN A 171 -21.34 9.14 -8.29
CA GLN A 171 -22.69 9.69 -8.49
C GLN A 171 -22.76 10.63 -9.69
N GLN A 172 -21.74 11.47 -9.88
CA GLN A 172 -21.69 12.39 -11.01
C GLN A 172 -21.54 11.64 -12.34
N ILE A 173 -20.74 10.58 -12.37
CA ILE A 173 -20.60 9.70 -13.54
C ILE A 173 -21.94 9.01 -13.85
N SER A 174 -22.62 8.47 -12.82
CA SER A 174 -23.88 7.73 -13.01
C SER A 174 -25.09 8.59 -13.39
N LYS A 175 -25.00 9.92 -13.29
CA LYS A 175 -26.05 10.83 -13.77
C LYS A 175 -26.16 10.90 -15.29
N GLY A 176 -25.14 10.44 -16.01
CA GLY A 176 -25.09 10.48 -17.48
C GLY A 176 -25.02 9.08 -18.07
N PRO A 177 -25.23 8.95 -19.39
CA PRO A 177 -25.03 7.68 -20.06
C PRO A 177 -23.57 7.21 -19.92
N VAL A 178 -23.43 5.94 -19.59
CA VAL A 178 -22.16 5.22 -19.52
C VAL A 178 -22.26 4.04 -20.48
N ASP A 179 -21.32 3.97 -21.42
CA ASP A 179 -21.20 2.83 -22.32
C ASP A 179 -20.74 1.61 -21.51
N ALA A 180 -21.56 0.57 -21.46
CA ALA A 180 -21.28 -0.65 -20.71
C ALA A 180 -20.12 -1.49 -21.29
N VAL A 181 -19.80 -1.31 -22.58
CA VAL A 181 -18.72 -2.07 -23.25
C VAL A 181 -17.40 -1.34 -23.11
N THR A 182 -17.36 -0.04 -23.42
CA THR A 182 -16.09 0.73 -23.36
C THR A 182 -15.83 1.37 -22.00
N GLY A 183 -16.85 1.51 -21.15
CA GLY A 183 -16.76 2.22 -19.86
C GLY A 183 -16.71 3.74 -19.99
N ARG A 184 -16.87 4.30 -21.20
CA ARG A 184 -16.87 5.75 -21.42
C ARG A 184 -18.13 6.38 -20.88
N ALA A 185 -17.98 7.53 -20.23
CA ALA A 185 -19.08 8.22 -19.57
C ALA A 185 -19.26 9.64 -20.12
N LYS A 186 -20.50 10.12 -20.14
CA LYS A 186 -20.79 11.51 -20.52
C LYS A 186 -20.21 12.52 -19.54
N TYR A 187 -20.30 12.21 -18.24
CA TYR A 187 -19.71 13.00 -17.18
C TYR A 187 -18.46 12.29 -16.68
N THR A 188 -17.29 12.81 -17.04
CA THR A 188 -15.99 12.27 -16.62
C THR A 188 -15.00 13.41 -16.40
N LEU A 189 -13.97 13.15 -15.62
CA LEU A 189 -12.84 14.08 -15.41
C LEU A 189 -11.69 13.84 -16.39
N SER A 190 -11.79 12.82 -17.26
CA SER A 190 -10.74 12.44 -18.21
C SER A 190 -11.25 12.50 -19.65
N GLU A 191 -10.51 13.21 -20.50
CA GLU A 191 -10.79 13.33 -21.95
C GLU A 191 -10.78 11.97 -22.67
N ASP A 192 -9.93 11.04 -22.25
CA ASP A 192 -9.80 9.71 -22.87
C ASP A 192 -11.04 8.83 -22.64
N TRP A 193 -11.72 9.07 -21.51
CA TRP A 193 -12.92 8.34 -21.09
C TRP A 193 -14.23 9.08 -21.41
N LEU A 194 -14.15 10.20 -22.14
CA LEU A 194 -15.30 11.02 -22.48
C LEU A 194 -16.13 10.37 -23.59
N LEU A 195 -17.41 10.18 -23.32
CA LEU A 195 -18.38 9.74 -24.32
C LEU A 195 -18.76 10.93 -25.21
N ARG A 196 -18.16 10.98 -26.40
CA ARG A 196 -18.35 12.08 -27.37
C ARG A 196 -19.66 11.96 -28.15
N GLU A 197 -20.19 10.76 -28.28
CA GLU A 197 -21.45 10.51 -28.98
C GLU A 197 -22.62 11.21 -28.27
N ASN A 198 -23.51 11.79 -29.06
CA ASN A 198 -24.68 12.45 -28.53
C ASN A 198 -25.80 11.42 -28.35
N ILE A 199 -25.90 10.87 -27.14
CA ILE A 199 -26.94 9.90 -26.79
C ILE A 199 -28.07 10.67 -26.09
N GLU A 200 -29.23 10.73 -26.73
CA GLU A 200 -30.46 11.22 -26.11
C GLU A 200 -30.97 10.17 -25.11
N ALA A 201 -30.55 10.29 -23.85
CA ALA A 201 -31.06 9.47 -22.77
C ALA A 201 -32.10 10.25 -21.97
N THR A 202 -33.36 9.84 -22.03
CA THR A 202 -34.43 10.31 -21.15
C THR A 202 -34.29 9.62 -19.80
N ALA A 203 -34.20 10.39 -18.71
CA ALA A 203 -34.27 9.84 -17.37
C ALA A 203 -35.67 9.23 -17.15
N LEU A 204 -35.73 7.96 -16.74
CA LEU A 204 -36.96 7.24 -16.37
C LEU A 204 -37.38 7.60 -14.93
#